data_AF-A0A1R3JRM0-F1
#
_entry.id   AF-A0A1R3JRM0-F1
#
_cell.length_a   1.000
_cell.length_b   1.000
_cell.length_c   1.000
_cell.angle_alpha   90.00
_cell.angle_beta   90.00
_cell.angle_gamma   90.00
#
_symmetry.space_group_name_H-M   'P 1'
#
loop_
_entity.id
_entity.type
_entity.pdbx_description
1 polymer ?
#
loop_
_entity_poly.entity_id
_entity_poly.type
_entity_poly.pdbx_seq_one_letter_code
_entity_poly.pdbx_strand_id
1 'polypeptide(L)'
;MAISGYVAGAVSDSLIKSGYSITLVRKVMQSIGFIGPGVSLLCLNFAKSPAIAALFITAALSLSSFSQAGFLLNMQDIAPQYAGFLHGISNSAGTLAAIISTIGTGYFVQWLGSFQAFLSVTAGLYFITTIFWNLFATGERVF
;
A
#
# COMPACT_ATOMS: atom_id res chain seq x y z
N MET A 1 9.51 -2.66 8.42
CA MET A 1 8.76 -1.37 8.38
C MET A 1 9.64 -0.17 8.63
N ALA A 2 10.22 0.01 9.83
CA ALA A 2 10.98 1.24 10.12
C ALA A 2 12.14 1.47 9.14
N ILE A 3 13.03 0.47 9.00
CA ILE A 3 14.18 0.55 8.07
C ILE A 3 13.72 0.72 6.62
N SER A 4 12.73 -0.08 6.19
CA SER A 4 12.19 -0.01 4.83
C SER A 4 11.53 1.34 4.52
N GLY A 5 10.88 1.97 5.50
CA GLY A 5 10.33 3.31 5.37
C GLY A 5 11.40 4.39 5.18
N TYR A 6 12.49 4.33 5.96
CA TYR A 6 13.64 5.23 5.77
C TYR A 6 14.26 5.07 4.38
N VAL A 7 14.44 3.83 3.91
CA VAL A 7 14.94 3.56 2.57
C VAL A 7 13.97 4.09 1.50
N ALA A 8 12.67 3.87 1.66
CA ALA A 8 11.66 4.39 0.73
C ALA A 8 11.70 5.92 0.63
N GLY A 9 11.83 6.61 1.77
CA GLY A 9 12.00 8.07 1.82
C GLY A 9 13.28 8.53 1.11
N ALA A 10 14.43 7.91 1.43
CA ALA A 10 15.71 8.24 0.81
C ALA A 10 15.70 8.02 -0.72
N VAL A 11 15.09 6.93 -1.18
CA VAL A 11 14.93 6.64 -2.62
C VAL A 11 14.01 7.65 -3.28
N SER A 12 12.86 7.97 -2.67
CA SER A 12 11.94 9.02 -3.13
C SER A 12 12.67 10.35 -3.31
N ASP A 13 13.39 10.80 -2.28
CA ASP A 13 14.10 12.08 -2.31
C ASP A 13 15.22 12.09 -3.35
N SER A 14 15.92 10.97 -3.54
CA SER A 14 16.97 10.83 -4.55
C SER A 14 16.42 10.92 -5.97
N LEU A 15 15.25 10.34 -6.23
CA LEU A 15 14.58 10.43 -7.53
C LEU A 15 14.11 11.87 -7.81
N ILE A 16 13.53 12.55 -6.81
CA ILE A 16 13.13 13.95 -6.96
C ILE A 16 14.37 14.83 -7.25
N LYS A 17 15.48 14.63 -6.52
CA LYS A 17 16.74 15.35 -6.76
C LYS A 17 17.35 15.08 -8.14
N SER A 18 17.07 13.91 -8.72
CA SER A 18 17.54 13.54 -10.07
C SER A 18 16.69 14.15 -11.18
N GLY A 19 15.66 14.94 -10.86
CA GLY A 19 14.83 15.68 -11.82
C GLY A 19 13.55 14.96 -12.25
N TYR A 20 13.17 13.84 -11.63
CA TYR A 20 11.87 13.21 -11.88
C TYR A 20 10.73 14.03 -11.29
N SER A 21 9.57 14.03 -11.95
CA SER A 21 8.39 14.74 -11.44
C SER A 21 7.85 14.10 -10.16
N ILE A 22 7.32 14.93 -9.26
CA ILE A 22 6.74 14.48 -7.99
C ILE A 22 5.64 13.45 -8.26
N THR A 23 4.74 13.72 -9.20
CA THR A 23 3.68 12.78 -9.62
C THR A 23 4.22 11.40 -9.99
N LEU A 24 5.29 11.34 -10.79
CA LEU A 24 5.89 10.06 -11.19
C LEU A 24 6.49 9.34 -9.98
N VAL A 25 7.24 10.05 -9.13
CA VAL A 25 7.85 9.46 -7.93
C VAL A 25 6.78 8.91 -6.99
N ARG A 26 5.70 9.66 -6.73
CA ARG A 26 4.59 9.20 -5.88
C ARG A 26 3.87 7.98 -6.46
N LYS A 27 3.67 7.94 -7.79
CA LYS A 27 3.10 6.77 -8.49
C LYS A 27 3.98 5.53 -8.37
N VAL A 28 5.29 5.68 -8.57
CA VAL A 28 6.23 4.56 -8.46
C VAL A 28 6.31 4.05 -7.03
N MET A 29 6.49 4.93 -6.04
CA MET A 29 6.54 4.54 -4.62
C MET A 29 5.25 3.83 -4.19
N GLN A 30 4.08 4.35 -4.59
CA GLN A 30 2.81 3.72 -4.24
C GLN A 30 2.62 2.37 -4.95
N SER A 31 3.07 2.25 -6.21
CA SER A 31 3.00 0.99 -6.95
C SER A 31 3.84 -0.10 -6.28
N ILE A 32 5.04 0.23 -5.79
CA ILE A 32 5.85 -0.70 -4.98
C ILE A 32 5.09 -1.07 -3.69
N GLY A 33 4.50 -0.06 -3.05
CA GLY A 33 3.71 -0.20 -1.82
C GLY A 33 2.46 -1.07 -1.93
N PHE A 34 1.95 -1.32 -3.14
CA PHE A 34 0.76 -2.15 -3.38
C PHE A 34 1.04 -3.44 -4.14
N ILE A 35 1.84 -3.40 -5.22
CA ILE A 35 2.21 -4.59 -5.99
C ILE A 35 3.06 -5.52 -5.13
N GLY A 36 4.02 -4.98 -4.38
CA GLY A 36 4.92 -5.76 -3.54
C GLY A 36 4.19 -6.63 -2.52
N PRO A 37 3.31 -6.06 -1.68
CA PRO A 37 2.44 -6.85 -0.81
C PRO A 37 1.53 -7.81 -1.56
N GLY A 38 0.91 -7.38 -2.67
CA GLY A 38 0.02 -8.25 -3.47
C GLY A 38 0.72 -9.52 -3.96
N VAL A 39 1.91 -9.40 -4.54
CA VAL A 39 2.72 -10.54 -4.99
C VAL A 39 3.15 -11.40 -3.80
N SER A 40 3.59 -10.78 -2.70
CA SER A 40 4.03 -11.50 -1.50
C SER A 40 2.90 -12.34 -0.89
N LEU A 41 1.67 -11.84 -0.90
CA LEU A 41 0.47 -12.57 -0.44
C LEU A 41 0.11 -13.74 -1.36
N LEU A 42 0.29 -13.60 -2.68
CA LEU A 42 0.13 -14.73 -3.60
C LEU A 42 1.18 -15.81 -3.36
N CYS A 43 2.45 -15.41 -3.15
CA CYS A 43 3.52 -16.35 -2.81
C CYS A 43 3.29 -17.05 -1.46
N LEU A 44 2.70 -16.34 -0.49
CA LEU A 44 2.35 -16.89 0.82
C LEU A 44 1.41 -18.09 0.72
N ASN A 45 0.53 -18.16 -0.27
CA ASN A 45 -0.35 -19.32 -0.49
C ASN A 45 0.42 -20.61 -0.78
N PHE A 46 1.64 -20.52 -1.31
CA PHE A 46 2.48 -21.67 -1.63
C PHE A 46 3.48 -22.01 -0.53
N ALA A 47 3.46 -21.30 0.61
CA ALA A 47 4.38 -21.53 1.71
C ALA A 47 4.09 -22.88 2.39
N LYS A 48 5.08 -23.78 2.37
CA LYS A 48 5.00 -25.13 2.97
C LYS A 48 5.57 -25.20 4.39
N SER A 49 6.19 -24.12 4.87
CA SER A 49 6.84 -24.05 6.18
C SER A 49 6.53 -22.70 6.84
N PRO A 50 6.35 -22.67 8.18
CA PRO A 50 6.15 -21.42 8.92
C PRO A 50 7.27 -20.39 8.71
N ALA A 51 8.51 -20.84 8.53
CA ALA A 51 9.64 -19.93 8.27
C ALA A 51 9.48 -19.21 6.92
N ILE A 52 9.05 -19.93 5.89
CA ILE A 52 8.80 -19.36 4.55
C ILE A 52 7.60 -18.40 4.60
N ALA A 53 6.55 -18.76 5.33
CA ALA A 53 5.39 -17.90 5.51
C ALA A 53 5.76 -16.58 6.22
N ALA A 54 6.57 -16.65 7.28
CA ALA A 54 7.05 -15.47 7.99
C ALA A 54 7.90 -14.55 7.11
N LEU A 55 8.72 -15.12 6.22
CA LEU A 55 9.49 -14.34 5.24
C LEU A 55 8.57 -13.58 4.28
N PHE A 56 7.54 -14.22 3.71
CA PHE A 56 6.61 -13.55 2.80
C PHE A 56 5.78 -12.46 3.48
N ILE A 57 5.31 -12.69 4.71
CA ILE A 57 4.59 -11.67 5.48
C ILE A 57 5.51 -10.49 5.80
N THR A 58 6.76 -10.77 6.17
CA THR A 58 7.76 -9.72 6.46
C THR A 58 8.11 -8.92 5.21
N ALA A 59 8.24 -9.58 4.06
CA ALA A 59 8.45 -8.93 2.77
C ALA A 59 7.25 -8.04 2.40
N ALA A 60 6.02 -8.55 2.53
CA ALA A 60 4.80 -7.79 2.29
C ALA A 60 4.75 -6.52 3.15
N LEU A 61 5.01 -6.64 4.45
CA LEU A 61 4.99 -5.53 5.39
C LEU A 61 6.13 -4.52 5.14
N SER A 62 7.28 -5.00 4.67
CA SER A 62 8.41 -4.13 4.32
C SER A 62 8.14 -3.32 3.06
N LEU A 63 7.56 -3.96 2.04
CA LEU A 63 7.19 -3.30 0.78
C LEU A 63 6.03 -2.32 0.98
N SER A 64 5.05 -2.64 1.81
CA SER A 64 3.91 -1.74 2.09
C SER A 64 4.35 -0.39 2.70
N SER A 65 5.51 -0.37 3.37
CA SER A 65 6.09 0.85 3.95
C SER A 65 6.39 1.93 2.89
N PHE A 66 6.58 1.56 1.62
CA PHE A 66 6.75 2.51 0.52
C PHE A 66 5.52 3.39 0.29
N SER A 67 4.34 2.96 0.73
CA SER A 67 3.12 3.78 0.68
C SER A 67 3.22 5.06 1.53
N GLN A 68 4.13 5.10 2.51
CA GLN A 68 4.39 6.34 3.24
C GLN A 68 5.03 7.39 2.34
N ALA A 69 5.98 7.00 1.47
CA ALA A 69 6.61 7.88 0.50
C ALA A 69 5.74 8.12 -0.76
N GLY A 70 4.69 7.32 -0.95
CA GLY A 70 3.69 7.46 -2.00
C GLY A 70 2.49 8.28 -1.53
N PHE A 71 1.44 7.61 -1.07
CA PHE A 71 0.14 8.20 -0.71
C PHE A 71 0.19 9.27 0.39
N LEU A 72 0.93 9.05 1.48
CA LEU A 72 0.90 9.98 2.62
C LEU A 72 1.49 11.34 2.26
N LEU A 73 2.63 11.36 1.57
CA LEU A 73 3.25 12.60 1.11
C LEU A 73 2.45 13.26 -0.02
N ASN A 74 1.75 12.47 -0.85
CA ASN A 74 0.97 13.01 -1.96
C ASN A 74 -0.13 14.00 -1.51
N MET A 75 -0.76 13.79 -0.35
CA MET A 75 -1.74 14.75 0.18
C MET A 75 -1.12 16.10 0.52
N GLN A 76 0.09 16.08 1.05
CA GLN A 76 0.84 17.29 1.39
C GLN A 76 1.31 18.02 0.13
N ASP A 77 1.71 17.27 -0.90
CA ASP A 77 2.10 17.82 -2.21
C ASP A 77 0.91 18.49 -2.93
N ILE A 78 -0.29 17.88 -2.87
CA ILE A 78 -1.51 18.42 -3.53
C ILE A 78 -2.07 19.65 -2.81
N ALA A 79 -2.18 19.60 -1.48
CA ALA A 79 -2.91 20.61 -0.69
C ALA A 79 -2.24 20.85 0.68
N PRO A 80 -1.11 21.57 0.73
CA PRO A 80 -0.31 21.71 1.95
C PRO A 80 -1.06 22.37 3.11
N GLN A 81 -1.98 23.30 2.85
CA GLN A 81 -2.78 23.98 3.89
C GLN A 81 -3.88 23.08 4.47
N TYR A 82 -4.37 22.11 3.70
CA TYR A 82 -5.47 21.20 4.08
C TYR A 82 -5.00 19.76 4.29
N ALA A 83 -3.70 19.51 4.25
CA ALA A 83 -3.11 18.17 4.29
C ALA A 83 -3.56 17.40 5.54
N GLY A 84 -3.59 18.05 6.71
CA GLY A 84 -4.06 17.43 7.95
C GLY A 84 -5.54 17.01 7.90
N PHE A 85 -6.40 17.83 7.27
CA PHE A 85 -7.82 17.51 7.10
C PHE A 85 -8.04 16.37 6.11
N LEU A 86 -7.38 16.41 4.95
CA LEU A 86 -7.44 15.33 3.95
C LEU A 86 -6.93 14.01 4.50
N HIS A 87 -5.84 14.06 5.28
CA HIS A 87 -5.30 12.91 5.98
C HIS A 87 -6.29 12.37 7.02
N GLY A 88 -6.92 13.24 7.80
CA GLY A 88 -7.93 12.87 8.79
C GLY A 88 -9.12 12.11 8.17
N ILE A 89 -9.67 12.61 7.07
CA ILE A 89 -10.76 11.94 6.33
C ILE A 89 -10.29 10.59 5.81
N SER A 90 -9.13 10.56 5.14
CA SER A 90 -8.60 9.34 4.52
C SER A 90 -8.31 8.25 5.56
N ASN A 91 -7.72 8.63 6.70
CA ASN A 91 -7.42 7.70 7.78
C ASN A 91 -8.70 7.19 8.48
N SER A 92 -9.72 8.05 8.62
CA SER A 92 -11.02 7.63 9.16
C SER A 92 -11.70 6.61 8.25
N ALA A 93 -11.76 6.89 6.94
CA ALA A 93 -12.29 5.96 5.95
C ALA A 93 -11.50 4.64 5.92
N GLY A 94 -10.16 4.71 5.97
CA GLY A 94 -9.28 3.55 6.03
C GLY A 94 -9.50 2.70 7.29
N THR A 95 -9.68 3.34 8.45
CA THR A 95 -9.95 2.65 9.72
C THR A 95 -11.31 1.95 9.69
N LEU A 96 -12.35 2.61 9.17
CA LEU A 96 -13.67 2.00 9.02
C LEU A 96 -13.61 0.79 8.07
N ALA A 97 -12.92 0.93 6.93
CA ALA A 97 -12.71 -0.16 5.99
C ALA A 97 -11.96 -1.34 6.63
N ALA A 98 -10.96 -1.07 7.48
CA ALA A 98 -10.20 -2.09 8.21
C ALA A 98 -11.09 -2.87 9.21
N ILE A 99 -11.97 -2.17 9.94
CA ILE A 99 -12.93 -2.80 10.86
C ILE A 99 -13.86 -3.74 10.07
N ILE A 100 -14.48 -3.23 9.01
CA ILE A 100 -15.39 -4.00 8.15
C ILE A 100 -14.67 -5.19 7.53
N SER A 101 -13.46 -4.99 7.01
CA SER A 101 -12.64 -6.03 6.39
C SER A 101 -12.27 -7.12 7.39
N THR A 102 -11.91 -6.78 8.62
CA THR A 102 -11.54 -7.76 9.65
C THR A 102 -12.72 -8.67 10.01
N ILE A 103 -13.91 -8.07 10.23
CA ILE A 103 -15.14 -8.83 10.51
C ILE A 103 -15.51 -9.69 9.29
N GLY A 104 -15.47 -9.10 8.09
CA GLY A 104 -15.76 -9.78 6.83
C GLY A 104 -14.83 -10.96 6.56
N THR A 105 -13.54 -10.84 6.91
CA THR A 105 -12.55 -11.91 6.76
C THR A 105 -12.94 -13.15 7.58
N GLY A 106 -13.41 -12.96 8.82
CA GLY A 106 -13.85 -14.06 9.68
C GLY A 106 -15.00 -14.85 9.05
N TYR A 107 -16.05 -14.16 8.61
CA TYR A 107 -17.18 -14.79 7.93
C TYR A 107 -16.80 -15.41 6.58
N PHE A 108 -15.96 -14.73 5.79
CA PHE A 108 -15.52 -15.21 4.49
C PHE A 108 -14.79 -16.55 4.60
N VAL A 109 -13.85 -16.66 5.56
CA VAL A 109 -13.10 -17.88 5.81
C VAL A 109 -14.01 -18.97 6.36
N GLN A 110 -14.99 -18.64 7.19
CA GLN A 110 -15.98 -19.60 7.69
C GLN A 110 -16.86 -20.18 6.56
N TRP A 111 -17.25 -19.36 5.58
CA TRP A 111 -18.12 -19.80 4.48
C TRP A 111 -17.37 -20.56 3.39
N LEU A 112 -16.20 -20.06 2.95
CA LEU A 112 -15.43 -20.70 1.88
C LEU A 112 -14.47 -21.79 2.39
N GLY A 113 -14.21 -21.85 3.70
CA GLY A 113 -13.30 -22.81 4.31
C GLY A 113 -11.83 -22.62 3.93
N SER A 114 -11.46 -21.52 3.26
CA SER A 114 -10.10 -21.32 2.73
C SER A 114 -9.58 -19.92 3.00
N PHE A 115 -8.52 -19.85 3.81
CA PHE A 115 -7.76 -18.63 4.02
C PHE A 115 -6.97 -18.22 2.77
N GLN A 116 -6.56 -19.18 1.95
CA GLN A 116 -5.82 -18.91 0.71
C GLN A 116 -6.66 -18.16 -0.33
N ALA A 117 -7.96 -18.49 -0.41
CA ALA A 117 -8.90 -17.78 -1.26
C ALA A 117 -9.01 -16.30 -0.82
N PHE A 118 -9.08 -16.05 0.48
CA PHE A 118 -9.11 -14.69 1.03
C PHE A 118 -7.84 -13.90 0.66
N LEU A 119 -6.66 -14.47 0.89
CA LEU A 119 -5.38 -13.84 0.53
C LEU A 119 -5.29 -13.51 -0.96
N SER A 120 -5.81 -14.39 -1.82
CA SER A 120 -5.83 -14.18 -3.28
C SER A 120 -6.75 -13.03 -3.69
N VAL A 121 -7.92 -12.90 -3.06
CA VAL A 121 -8.82 -11.75 -3.26
C VAL A 121 -8.15 -10.45 -2.79
N THR A 122 -7.51 -10.46 -1.62
CA THR A 122 -6.76 -9.30 -1.10
C THR A 122 -5.65 -8.88 -2.07
N ALA A 123 -4.90 -9.83 -2.63
CA ALA A 123 -3.89 -9.53 -3.64
C ALA A 123 -4.50 -8.93 -4.92
N GLY A 124 -5.64 -9.44 -5.38
CA GLY A 124 -6.39 -8.86 -6.50
C GLY A 124 -6.79 -7.40 -6.23
N LEU A 125 -7.28 -7.10 -5.03
CA LEU A 125 -7.61 -5.73 -4.63
C LEU A 125 -6.39 -4.80 -4.66
N TYR A 126 -5.22 -5.25 -4.20
CA TYR A 126 -3.98 -4.47 -4.30
C TYR A 126 -3.62 -4.12 -5.75
N PHE A 127 -3.80 -5.04 -6.70
CA PHE A 127 -3.50 -4.75 -8.10
C PHE A 127 -4.52 -3.79 -8.72
N ILE A 128 -5.81 -3.98 -8.44
CA ILE A 128 -6.87 -3.08 -8.93
C ILE A 128 -6.67 -1.66 -8.39
N THR A 129 -6.39 -1.50 -7.10
CA THR A 129 -6.14 -0.18 -6.51
C THR A 129 -4.84 0.44 -7.03
N THR A 130 -3.83 -0.36 -7.36
CA THR A 130 -2.62 0.15 -8.03
C THR A 130 -2.93 0.72 -9.41
N ILE A 131 -3.75 0.03 -10.20
CA ILE A 131 -4.17 0.53 -11.52
C ILE A 131 -4.93 1.84 -11.36
N PHE A 132 -5.89 1.89 -10.44
CA PHE A 132 -6.63 3.11 -10.14
C PHE A 132 -5.70 4.26 -9.73
N TRP A 133 -4.75 4.01 -8.83
CA TRP A 133 -3.77 5.01 -8.41
C TRP A 133 -2.94 5.53 -9.58
N ASN A 134 -2.42 4.66 -10.43
CA ASN A 134 -1.57 5.07 -11.55
C ASN A 134 -2.33 5.88 -12.60
N LEU A 135 -3.63 5.60 -12.79
CA LEU A 135 -4.47 6.36 -13.72
C LEU A 135 -4.83 7.75 -13.17
N PHE A 136 -5.24 7.85 -11.91
CA PHE A 136 -5.89 9.06 -11.37
C PHE A 136 -5.03 9.90 -10.43
N ALA A 137 -3.96 9.36 -9.85
CA ALA A 137 -3.14 10.14 -8.92
C ALA A 137 -2.38 11.27 -9.63
N THR A 138 -2.31 12.42 -8.96
CA THR A 138 -1.44 13.55 -9.32
C THR A 138 -0.68 14.01 -8.09
N GLY A 139 0.53 14.51 -8.28
CA GLY A 139 1.33 15.20 -7.26
C GLY A 139 1.44 16.70 -7.54
N GLU A 140 0.67 17.23 -8.50
CA GLU A 140 0.60 18.66 -8.76
C GLU A 140 -0.29 19.36 -7.72
N ARG A 141 0.08 20.58 -7.38
CA ARG A 141 -0.64 21.37 -6.40
C ARG A 141 -1.98 21.84 -6.98
N VAL A 142 -3.07 21.47 -6.32
CA VAL A 142 -4.44 21.83 -6.74
C VAL A 142 -4.99 22.98 -5.88
N PHE A 143 -4.52 23.11 -4.62
CA PHE A 143 -4.96 24.13 -3.66
C PHE A 143 -3.77 24.76 -2.90
#